data_AF-A0A0C5EUV5-F1
#
_entry.id   AF-A0A0C5EUV5-F1
#
_cell.length_a   1.000
_cell.length_b   1.000
_cell.length_c   1.000
_cell.angle_alpha   90.00
_cell.angle_beta   90.00
_cell.angle_gamma   90.00
#
_symmetry.space_group_name_H-M   'P 1'
#
loop_
_entity.id
_entity.type
_entity.pdbx_description
1 polymer ?
#
loop_
_entity_poly.entity_id
_entity_poly.type
_entity_poly.pdbx_seq_one_letter_code
_entity_poly.pdbx_strand_id
1 'polypeptide(L)'
;MWYVPKTKELLKTSFSDTEIRVWIKQAAAYHGVPHILLALILQQENGPNGSKFLQAMQFGERSLTTFLAIVDSVAFDLVPDKGAGGSSGFANMSRATLQNSVKYTENYYCKKPMPEDVQYRIFGWDQDTRIPGDDWKADLYYAAGHLRELIDRVTGTRCHHGALTQEQLKKVVAGYNGSGPKAEKYSSDAMALLEKAKAGTARLYFYEK
;
A
#
# COMPACT_ATOMS: atom_id res chain seq x y z
N MET A 1 -15.18 2.02 25.15
CA MET A 1 -14.14 1.03 25.48
C MET A 1 -12.97 1.35 24.57
N TRP A 2 -11.82 1.75 25.12
CA TRP A 2 -10.64 2.07 24.31
C TRP A 2 -10.07 0.78 23.73
N TYR A 3 -9.81 0.76 22.43
CA TYR A 3 -9.16 -0.39 21.79
C TYR A 3 -7.75 -0.55 22.38
N VAL A 4 -7.40 -1.75 22.84
CA VAL A 4 -6.06 -2.06 23.39
C VAL A 4 -5.32 -2.93 22.37
N PRO A 5 -4.32 -2.41 21.64
CA PRO A 5 -3.60 -3.18 20.65
C PRO A 5 -2.89 -4.39 21.26
N LYS A 6 -2.93 -5.52 20.54
CA LYS A 6 -2.14 -6.70 20.87
C LYS A 6 -0.67 -6.49 20.44
N THR A 7 0.15 -6.01 21.39
CA THR A 7 1.62 -6.22 21.51
C THR A 7 2.63 -5.36 20.72
N LYS A 8 3.79 -5.13 21.39
CA LYS A 8 5.22 -4.96 20.99
C LYS A 8 5.67 -4.20 19.73
N GLU A 9 4.81 -3.79 18.79
CA GLU A 9 5.25 -3.03 17.60
C GLU A 9 5.76 -1.61 17.93
N LEU A 10 5.40 -1.09 19.11
CA LEU A 10 5.71 0.25 19.64
C LEU A 10 7.18 0.71 19.59
N LEU A 11 8.12 -0.22 19.77
CA LEU A 11 9.56 0.08 19.87
C LEU A 11 10.33 -0.50 18.68
N LYS A 12 9.62 -1.00 17.67
CA LYS A 12 10.21 -1.75 16.58
C LYS A 12 10.61 -0.78 15.48
N THR A 13 11.90 -0.46 15.42
CA THR A 13 12.49 0.44 14.42
C THR A 13 12.87 -0.29 13.12
N SER A 14 12.74 -1.62 13.09
CA SER A 14 13.00 -2.44 11.91
C SER A 14 12.00 -3.58 11.80
N PHE A 15 11.52 -3.83 10.58
CA PHE A 15 10.60 -4.90 10.26
C PHE A 15 11.31 -5.93 9.39
N SER A 16 11.12 -7.22 9.69
CA SER A 16 11.72 -8.28 8.87
C SER A 16 10.96 -8.42 7.55
N ASP A 17 11.65 -8.95 6.53
CA ASP A 17 11.04 -9.25 5.23
C ASP A 17 9.79 -10.11 5.35
N THR A 18 9.82 -11.11 6.25
CA THR A 18 8.69 -12.00 6.54
C THR A 18 7.50 -11.22 7.09
N GLU A 19 7.74 -10.27 7.99
CA GLU A 19 6.68 -9.44 8.56
C GLU A 19 6.01 -8.56 7.50
N ILE A 20 6.81 -7.93 6.64
CA ILE A 20 6.30 -7.12 5.53
C ILE A 20 5.46 -7.99 4.56
N ARG A 21 5.93 -9.18 4.21
CA ARG A 21 5.17 -10.14 3.36
C ARG A 21 3.85 -10.53 3.99
N VAL A 22 3.83 -10.75 5.31
CA VAL A 22 2.59 -11.05 6.06
C VAL A 22 1.62 -9.87 5.98
N TRP A 23 2.08 -8.64 6.20
CA TRP A 23 1.22 -7.45 6.10
C TRP A 23 0.67 -7.25 4.69
N ILE A 24 1.48 -7.50 3.66
CA ILE A 24 1.02 -7.46 2.26
C ILE A 24 -0.11 -8.46 2.04
N LYS A 25 0.04 -9.71 2.52
CA LYS A 25 -1.00 -10.73 2.42
C LYS A 25 -2.28 -10.33 3.18
N GLN A 26 -2.14 -9.76 4.37
CA GLN A 26 -3.27 -9.28 5.18
C GLN A 26 -4.03 -8.12 4.53
N ALA A 27 -3.32 -7.09 4.07
CA ALA A 27 -3.91 -5.93 3.39
C ALA A 27 -4.62 -6.36 2.10
N ALA A 28 -3.98 -7.23 1.32
CA ALA A 28 -4.57 -7.78 0.10
C ALA A 28 -5.85 -8.57 0.40
N ALA A 29 -5.82 -9.44 1.42
CA ALA A 29 -6.99 -10.22 1.83
C ALA A 29 -8.12 -9.32 2.33
N TYR A 30 -7.82 -8.30 3.13
CA TYR A 30 -8.82 -7.37 3.67
C TYR A 30 -9.58 -6.62 2.56
N HIS A 31 -8.91 -6.27 1.47
CA HIS A 31 -9.53 -5.63 0.29
C HIS A 31 -9.93 -6.60 -0.83
N GLY A 32 -9.74 -7.90 -0.60
CA GLY A 32 -10.08 -8.96 -1.54
C GLY A 32 -9.27 -8.92 -2.83
N VAL A 33 -8.07 -8.34 -2.85
CA VAL A 33 -7.22 -8.27 -4.04
C VAL A 33 -6.19 -9.41 -4.06
N PRO A 34 -5.72 -9.85 -5.24
CA PRO A 34 -4.65 -10.86 -5.29
C PRO A 34 -3.37 -10.31 -4.64
N HIS A 35 -2.85 -10.99 -3.62
CA HIS A 35 -1.64 -10.52 -2.93
C HIS A 35 -0.40 -10.44 -3.84
N ILE A 36 -0.33 -11.28 -4.88
CA ILE A 36 0.70 -11.20 -5.92
C ILE A 36 0.68 -9.86 -6.68
N LEU A 37 -0.50 -9.27 -6.88
CA LEU A 37 -0.65 -7.98 -7.55
C LEU A 37 -0.12 -6.85 -6.66
N LEU A 38 -0.48 -6.85 -5.38
CA LEU A 38 0.07 -5.87 -4.43
C LEU A 38 1.60 -6.00 -4.33
N ALA A 39 2.11 -7.24 -4.23
CA ALA A 39 3.55 -7.49 -4.23
C ALA A 39 4.25 -7.01 -5.51
N LEU A 40 3.61 -7.19 -6.68
CA LEU A 40 4.12 -6.72 -7.97
C LEU A 40 4.23 -5.19 -8.01
N ILE A 41 3.19 -4.48 -7.57
CA ILE A 41 3.18 -3.01 -7.48
C ILE A 41 4.30 -2.54 -6.56
N LEU A 42 4.37 -3.06 -5.33
CA LEU A 42 5.41 -2.69 -4.37
C LEU A 42 6.81 -3.02 -4.89
N GLN A 43 6.95 -4.08 -5.70
CA GLN A 43 8.21 -4.41 -6.33
C GLN A 43 8.64 -3.35 -7.35
N GLN A 44 7.70 -2.82 -8.13
CA GLN A 44 7.96 -1.74 -9.09
C GLN A 44 8.28 -0.42 -8.38
N GLU A 45 7.48 -0.02 -7.39
CA GLU A 45 7.66 1.27 -6.70
C GLU A 45 9.00 1.36 -5.96
N ASN A 46 9.47 0.26 -5.40
CA ASN A 46 10.72 0.21 -4.63
C ASN A 46 11.92 -0.30 -5.47
N GLY A 47 11.78 -0.30 -6.80
CA GLY A 47 12.78 -0.76 -7.74
C GLY A 47 12.83 -2.29 -7.91
N PRO A 48 12.84 -2.79 -9.16
CA PRO A 48 12.83 -4.24 -9.43
C PRO A 48 14.12 -4.95 -8.98
N ASN A 49 15.25 -4.23 -8.92
CA ASN A 49 16.59 -4.74 -8.57
C ASN A 49 17.19 -4.08 -7.31
N GLY A 50 16.43 -3.26 -6.58
CA GLY A 50 16.94 -2.48 -5.46
C GLY A 50 17.19 -3.32 -4.20
N SER A 51 18.33 -3.07 -3.53
CA SER A 51 18.59 -3.55 -2.16
C SER A 51 17.68 -2.80 -1.18
N LYS A 52 16.50 -3.35 -0.90
CA LYS A 52 15.44 -2.70 -0.10
C LYS A 52 15.75 -2.56 1.39
N PHE A 53 16.81 -3.19 1.90
CA PHE A 53 17.25 -3.00 3.29
C PHE A 53 17.52 -1.51 3.60
N LEU A 54 18.07 -0.76 2.65
CA LEU A 54 18.39 0.66 2.82
C LEU A 54 17.17 1.59 2.76
N GLN A 55 16.23 1.35 1.84
CA GLN A 55 14.99 2.14 1.77
C GLN A 55 14.06 1.84 2.94
N ALA A 56 14.07 0.59 3.43
CA ALA A 56 13.30 0.19 4.58
C ALA A 56 13.79 0.80 5.89
N MET A 57 15.10 0.89 6.09
CA MET A 57 15.64 1.60 7.25
C MET A 57 15.35 3.11 7.19
N GLN A 58 15.56 3.76 6.04
CA GLN A 58 15.33 5.20 5.90
C GLN A 58 13.85 5.60 6.05
N PHE A 59 12.93 4.76 5.58
CA PHE A 59 11.50 5.00 5.72
C PHE A 59 10.97 4.58 7.10
N GLY A 60 11.58 3.59 7.77
CA GLY A 60 11.33 3.27 9.18
C GLY A 60 11.76 4.40 10.13
N GLU A 61 12.92 5.02 9.89
CA GLU A 61 13.35 6.22 10.61
C GLU A 61 12.36 7.37 10.43
N ARG A 62 11.87 7.59 9.20
CA ARG A 62 10.88 8.63 8.91
C ARG A 62 9.54 8.37 9.61
N SER A 63 8.99 7.17 9.52
CA SER A 63 7.74 6.82 10.21
C SER A 63 7.86 6.95 11.73
N LEU A 64 9.01 6.59 12.32
CA LEU A 64 9.25 6.79 13.75
C LEU A 64 9.34 8.29 14.10
N THR A 65 10.02 9.10 13.29
CA THR A 65 10.07 10.55 13.51
C THR A 65 8.72 11.23 13.31
N THR A 66 7.91 10.79 12.34
CA THR A 66 6.54 11.30 12.13
C THR A 66 5.65 10.89 13.30
N PHE A 67 5.74 9.63 13.74
CA PHE A 67 5.04 9.15 14.93
C PHE A 67 5.43 9.94 16.20
N LEU A 68 6.73 10.17 16.44
CA LEU A 68 7.19 10.98 17.55
C LEU A 68 6.72 12.43 17.43
N ALA A 69 6.74 13.01 16.22
CA ALA A 69 6.20 14.35 15.98
C ALA A 69 4.68 14.43 16.20
N ILE A 70 3.92 13.39 15.86
CA ILE A 70 2.48 13.29 16.12
C ILE A 70 2.20 13.14 17.63
N VAL A 71 3.02 12.39 18.36
CA VAL A 71 2.89 12.26 19.83
C VAL A 71 3.25 13.57 20.55
N ASP A 72 4.28 14.27 20.09
CA ASP A 72 4.75 15.51 20.70
C ASP A 72 3.88 16.73 20.33
N SER A 73 3.01 16.58 19.33
CA SER A 73 2.21 17.67 18.81
C SER A 73 0.71 17.34 18.80
N VAL A 74 -0.06 18.12 19.55
CA VAL A 74 -1.51 18.29 19.36
C VAL A 74 -1.75 19.05 18.03
N ALA A 75 -1.15 18.60 16.92
CA ALA A 75 -0.94 19.39 15.72
C ALA A 75 -1.42 18.69 14.44
N PHE A 76 -2.61 18.09 14.51
CA PHE A 76 -3.35 17.67 13.31
C PHE A 76 -3.62 18.81 12.32
N ASP A 77 -3.47 20.08 12.73
CA ASP A 77 -3.73 21.29 11.91
C ASP A 77 -2.48 21.85 11.19
N LEU A 78 -1.28 21.27 11.40
CA LEU A 78 -0.01 21.92 11.03
C LEU A 78 0.80 21.21 9.94
N VAL A 79 0.35 20.06 9.40
CA VAL A 79 1.01 19.45 8.24
C VAL A 79 0.67 20.28 7.00
N PRO A 80 1.61 21.07 6.44
CA PRO A 80 1.28 22.04 5.41
C PRO A 80 0.85 21.35 4.12
N ASP A 81 -0.27 21.78 3.54
CA ASP A 81 -0.79 21.33 2.23
C ASP A 81 0.18 21.51 1.06
N LYS A 82 1.33 22.19 1.26
CA LYS A 82 2.33 22.46 0.22
C LYS A 82 3.24 21.26 -0.14
N GLY A 83 3.15 20.12 0.55
CA GLY A 83 3.80 18.86 0.14
C GLY A 83 2.96 17.96 -0.77
N ALA A 84 1.71 18.33 -1.05
CA ALA A 84 0.63 17.43 -1.48
C ALA A 84 0.61 17.00 -2.97
N GLY A 85 1.61 17.38 -3.78
CA GLY A 85 1.66 16.99 -5.20
C GLY A 85 2.46 15.70 -5.47
N GLY A 86 3.28 15.26 -4.51
CA GLY A 86 4.15 14.10 -4.67
C GLY A 86 3.53 12.79 -4.20
N SER A 87 3.90 11.69 -4.83
CA SER A 87 3.71 10.36 -4.27
C SER A 87 4.73 10.11 -3.15
N SER A 88 4.32 9.43 -2.08
CA SER A 88 5.17 9.13 -0.93
C SER A 88 4.83 7.78 -0.30
N GLY A 89 5.68 7.36 0.64
CA GLY A 89 5.47 6.13 1.38
C GLY A 89 5.92 4.88 0.65
N PHE A 90 5.74 3.74 1.30
CA PHE A 90 6.21 2.44 0.80
C PHE A 90 5.46 2.01 -0.48
N ALA A 91 4.21 2.43 -0.60
CA ALA A 91 3.36 2.17 -1.75
C ALA A 91 3.37 3.30 -2.80
N ASN A 92 4.17 4.35 -2.57
CA ASN A 92 4.33 5.51 -3.46
C ASN A 92 2.98 6.08 -3.97
N MET A 93 2.04 6.26 -3.05
CA MET A 93 0.71 6.79 -3.37
C MET A 93 0.70 8.31 -3.26
N SER A 94 0.00 8.98 -4.16
CA SER A 94 -0.33 10.40 -3.98
C SER A 94 -1.43 10.56 -2.94
N ARG A 95 -1.47 11.71 -2.25
CA ARG A 95 -2.53 12.01 -1.27
C ARG A 95 -3.93 11.99 -1.91
N ALA A 96 -4.06 12.49 -3.14
CA ALA A 96 -5.32 12.48 -3.87
C ALA A 96 -5.78 11.04 -4.18
N THR A 97 -4.86 10.19 -4.64
CA THR A 97 -5.15 8.77 -4.90
C THR A 97 -5.61 8.06 -3.64
N LEU A 98 -4.89 8.26 -2.52
CA LEU A 98 -5.26 7.70 -1.22
C LEU A 98 -6.67 8.14 -0.82
N GLN A 99 -6.94 9.44 -0.79
CA GLN A 99 -8.24 9.95 -0.36
C GLN A 99 -9.40 9.47 -1.24
N ASN A 100 -9.19 9.37 -2.56
CA ASN A 100 -10.20 8.85 -3.47
C ASN A 100 -10.46 7.35 -3.22
N SER A 101 -9.41 6.57 -3.00
CA SER A 101 -9.53 5.15 -2.66
C SER A 101 -10.25 4.91 -1.33
N VAL A 102 -9.95 5.72 -0.31
CA VAL A 102 -10.65 5.68 0.99
C VAL A 102 -12.13 5.97 0.79
N LYS A 103 -12.46 7.07 0.10
CA LYS A 103 -13.86 7.41 -0.22
C LYS A 103 -14.57 6.30 -0.99
N TYR A 104 -13.89 5.69 -1.97
CA TYR A 104 -14.44 4.58 -2.74
C TYR A 104 -14.75 3.37 -1.84
N THR A 105 -13.81 3.02 -0.96
CA THR A 105 -13.98 1.93 0.01
C THR A 105 -15.16 2.20 0.94
N GLU A 106 -15.23 3.38 1.55
CA GLU A 106 -16.29 3.74 2.48
C GLU A 106 -17.67 3.74 1.80
N ASN A 107 -17.77 4.32 0.60
CA ASN A 107 -19.04 4.48 -0.10
C ASN A 107 -19.58 3.16 -0.70
N TYR A 108 -18.70 2.28 -1.18
CA TYR A 108 -19.12 1.10 -1.95
C TYR A 108 -18.95 -0.22 -1.21
N TYR A 109 -18.11 -0.26 -0.16
CA TYR A 109 -17.87 -1.47 0.63
C TYR A 109 -18.36 -1.35 2.08
N CYS A 110 -18.85 -0.18 2.50
CA CYS A 110 -19.37 0.07 3.84
C CYS A 110 -18.42 -0.40 4.95
N LYS A 111 -17.11 -0.30 4.70
CA LYS A 111 -16.05 -0.70 5.63
C LYS A 111 -14.98 0.38 5.69
N LYS A 112 -14.24 0.40 6.79
CA LYS A 112 -13.07 1.26 6.96
C LYS A 112 -11.95 0.87 5.97
N PRO A 113 -11.02 1.77 5.65
CA PRO A 113 -9.89 1.46 4.78
C PRO A 113 -8.94 0.42 5.38
N MET A 114 -8.96 0.23 6.71
CA MET A 114 -8.18 -0.76 7.43
C MET A 114 -8.95 -1.30 8.66
N PRO A 115 -8.66 -2.52 9.13
CA PRO A 115 -9.27 -3.08 10.33
C PRO A 115 -8.75 -2.41 11.61
N GLU A 116 -9.50 -2.54 12.70
CA GLU A 116 -9.21 -1.84 13.97
C GLU A 116 -7.83 -2.16 14.56
N ASP A 117 -7.33 -3.37 14.36
CA ASP A 117 -6.00 -3.80 14.84
C ASP A 117 -4.84 -3.18 14.08
N VAL A 118 -5.10 -2.69 12.86
CA VAL A 118 -4.15 -1.90 12.09
C VAL A 118 -4.34 -0.43 12.40
N GLN A 119 -5.61 0.01 12.48
CA GLN A 119 -5.98 1.38 12.81
C GLN A 119 -5.38 1.80 14.15
N TYR A 120 -5.41 0.96 15.19
CA TYR A 120 -5.02 1.38 16.54
C TYR A 120 -3.74 0.71 17.05
N ARG A 121 -2.78 0.43 16.15
CA ARG A 121 -1.61 -0.41 16.48
C ARG A 121 -0.55 0.28 17.35
N ILE A 122 -0.44 1.62 17.29
CA ILE A 122 0.61 2.36 18.00
C ILE A 122 0.01 3.14 19.18
N PHE A 123 0.24 2.69 20.42
CA PHE A 123 -0.34 3.21 21.67
C PHE A 123 -1.86 3.44 21.64
N GLY A 124 -2.60 2.71 20.80
CA GLY A 124 -4.05 2.94 20.63
C GLY A 124 -4.39 4.24 19.91
N TRP A 125 -3.42 4.88 19.23
CA TRP A 125 -3.66 6.01 18.33
C TRP A 125 -4.19 5.53 17.00
N ASP A 126 -5.13 6.30 16.46
CA ASP A 126 -5.67 6.10 15.12
C ASP A 126 -4.62 6.38 14.04
N GLN A 127 -4.21 5.33 13.33
CA GLN A 127 -3.29 5.30 12.20
C GLN A 127 -4.01 5.41 10.86
N ASP A 128 -5.34 5.57 10.82
CA ASP A 128 -6.06 6.00 9.61
C ASP A 128 -5.88 7.52 9.40
N THR A 129 -4.64 7.98 9.31
CA THR A 129 -4.31 9.41 9.20
C THR A 129 -4.62 9.97 7.82
N ARG A 130 -4.83 9.10 6.83
CA ARG A 130 -5.05 9.45 5.41
C ARG A 130 -3.91 10.26 4.82
N ILE A 131 -2.71 10.06 5.33
CA ILE A 131 -1.46 10.66 4.86
C ILE A 131 -0.57 9.54 4.30
N PRO A 132 -0.20 9.59 3.02
CA PRO A 132 0.66 8.58 2.43
C PRO A 132 2.06 8.66 3.04
N GLY A 133 2.60 7.53 3.47
CA GLY A 133 3.93 7.42 4.02
C GLY A 133 4.06 7.71 5.51
N ASP A 134 2.93 7.90 6.21
CA ASP A 134 2.92 8.08 7.66
C ASP A 134 3.24 6.75 8.36
N ASP A 135 2.52 5.69 7.98
CA ASP A 135 2.66 4.35 8.53
C ASP A 135 2.76 3.29 7.43
N TRP A 136 3.76 2.42 7.56
CA TRP A 136 4.05 1.35 6.61
C TRP A 136 2.89 0.39 6.38
N LYS A 137 2.22 0.01 7.47
CA LYS A 137 1.16 -0.97 7.42
C LYS A 137 -0.08 -0.29 6.86
N ALA A 138 -0.42 0.92 7.31
CA ALA A 138 -1.51 1.71 6.76
C ALA A 138 -1.35 1.93 5.24
N ASP A 139 -0.15 2.28 4.77
CA ASP A 139 0.17 2.42 3.34
C ASP A 139 -0.21 1.18 2.52
N LEU A 140 0.04 -0.02 3.05
CA LEU A 140 -0.33 -1.27 2.39
C LEU A 140 -1.85 -1.44 2.26
N TYR A 141 -2.60 -1.04 3.28
CA TYR A 141 -4.06 -1.10 3.26
C TYR A 141 -4.65 -0.08 2.28
N TYR A 142 -4.11 1.14 2.23
CA TYR A 142 -4.50 2.13 1.24
C TYR A 142 -4.20 1.67 -0.18
N ALA A 143 -3.01 1.10 -0.42
CA ALA A 143 -2.62 0.58 -1.73
C ALA A 143 -3.52 -0.58 -2.18
N ALA A 144 -3.83 -1.50 -1.26
CA ALA A 144 -4.73 -2.61 -1.52
C ALA A 144 -6.16 -2.14 -1.82
N GLY A 145 -6.66 -1.13 -1.09
CA GLY A 145 -7.95 -0.49 -1.37
C GLY A 145 -7.99 0.16 -2.75
N HIS A 146 -6.90 0.82 -3.16
CA HIS A 146 -6.83 1.45 -4.48
C HIS A 146 -6.76 0.40 -5.60
N LEU A 147 -6.04 -0.70 -5.39
CA LEU A 147 -6.05 -1.82 -6.33
C LEU A 147 -7.45 -2.42 -6.49
N ARG A 148 -8.23 -2.52 -5.40
CA ARG A 148 -9.61 -2.97 -5.47
C ARG A 148 -10.45 -2.02 -6.33
N GLU A 149 -10.37 -0.72 -6.09
CA GLU A 149 -11.04 0.29 -6.92
C GLU A 149 -10.69 0.14 -8.42
N LEU A 150 -9.40 -0.03 -8.74
CA LEU A 150 -8.94 -0.18 -10.13
C LEU A 150 -9.44 -1.47 -10.77
N ILE A 151 -9.44 -2.58 -10.04
CA ILE A 151 -9.99 -3.86 -10.50
C ILE A 151 -11.46 -3.70 -10.87
N ASP A 152 -12.25 -3.10 -9.99
CA ASP A 152 -13.68 -2.93 -10.23
C ASP A 152 -13.94 -2.00 -11.42
N ARG A 153 -13.14 -0.93 -11.55
CA ARG A 153 -13.20 -0.01 -12.69
C ARG A 153 -12.87 -0.69 -14.01
N VAL A 154 -11.81 -1.48 -14.06
CA VAL A 154 -11.34 -2.15 -15.29
C VAL A 154 -12.27 -3.30 -15.69
N THR A 155 -12.84 -4.01 -14.73
CA THR A 155 -13.77 -5.12 -14.99
C THR A 155 -15.23 -4.65 -15.16
N GLY A 156 -15.53 -3.40 -14.82
CA GLY A 156 -16.89 -2.85 -14.80
C GLY A 156 -17.79 -3.47 -13.73
N THR A 157 -17.24 -4.29 -12.82
CA THR A 157 -17.99 -5.06 -11.83
C THR A 157 -17.44 -4.78 -10.45
N ARG A 158 -18.27 -4.20 -9.58
CA ARG A 158 -17.92 -4.03 -8.15
C ARG A 158 -17.75 -5.39 -7.51
N CYS A 159 -16.81 -5.49 -6.57
CA CYS A 159 -16.47 -6.74 -5.92
C CYS A 159 -16.12 -7.83 -6.94
N HIS A 160 -15.37 -7.51 -8.00
CA HIS A 160 -15.01 -8.54 -8.97
C HIS A 160 -14.32 -9.73 -8.27
N HIS A 161 -14.87 -10.92 -8.49
CA HIS A 161 -14.37 -12.21 -8.02
C HIS A 161 -14.09 -13.08 -9.25
N GLY A 162 -12.82 -13.21 -9.61
CA GLY A 162 -12.43 -13.94 -10.82
C GLY A 162 -10.99 -13.65 -11.21
N ALA A 163 -10.52 -14.40 -12.21
CA ALA A 163 -9.24 -14.14 -12.83
C ALA A 163 -9.36 -12.92 -13.76
N LEU A 164 -8.42 -11.98 -13.62
CA LEU A 164 -8.26 -10.89 -14.60
C LEU A 164 -7.64 -11.45 -15.87
N THR A 165 -8.12 -11.00 -17.03
CA THR A 165 -7.40 -11.23 -18.28
C THR A 165 -6.05 -10.50 -18.25
N GLN A 166 -5.10 -10.92 -19.10
CA GLN A 166 -3.79 -10.26 -19.18
C GLN A 166 -3.91 -8.76 -19.50
N GLU A 167 -4.88 -8.40 -20.36
CA GLU A 167 -5.16 -7.01 -20.71
C GLU A 167 -5.75 -6.21 -19.54
N GLN A 168 -6.70 -6.81 -18.82
CA GLN A 168 -7.28 -6.19 -17.62
C GLN A 168 -6.22 -5.99 -16.54
N LEU A 169 -5.38 -7.00 -16.30
CA LEU A 169 -4.27 -6.92 -15.35
C LEU A 169 -3.31 -5.79 -15.73
N LYS A 170 -2.92 -5.69 -17.02
CA LYS A 170 -2.07 -4.61 -17.51
C LYS A 170 -2.71 -3.23 -17.29
N LYS A 171 -4.02 -3.09 -17.55
CA LYS A 171 -4.77 -1.85 -17.29
C LYS A 171 -4.82 -1.48 -15.81
N VAL A 172 -5.01 -2.46 -14.92
CA VAL A 172 -4.97 -2.23 -13.46
C VAL A 172 -3.59 -1.73 -13.04
N VAL A 173 -2.51 -2.36 -13.49
CA VAL A 173 -1.14 -1.93 -13.15
C VAL A 173 -0.82 -0.54 -13.72
N ALA A 174 -1.23 -0.27 -14.96
CA ALA A 174 -1.08 1.06 -15.57
C ALA A 174 -1.83 2.12 -14.75
N GLY A 175 -3.09 1.84 -14.39
CA GLY A 175 -3.94 2.76 -13.63
C GLY A 175 -3.38 3.12 -12.26
N TYR A 176 -2.68 2.19 -11.59
CA TYR A 176 -1.99 2.47 -10.33
C TYR A 176 -0.89 3.53 -10.51
N ASN A 177 -0.17 3.47 -11.64
CA ASN A 177 0.91 4.39 -12.00
C ASN A 177 0.41 5.69 -12.67
N GLY A 178 -0.92 5.87 -12.78
CA GLY A 178 -1.54 7.02 -13.43
C GLY A 178 -1.88 6.76 -14.91
N SER A 179 -1.54 7.71 -15.78
CA SER A 179 -1.89 7.66 -17.20
C SER A 179 -0.75 8.11 -18.12
N GLY A 180 -0.87 7.81 -19.41
CA GLY A 180 0.08 8.18 -20.44
C GLY A 180 1.28 7.22 -20.59
N PRO A 181 2.27 7.58 -21.43
CA PRO A 181 3.32 6.66 -21.87
C PRO A 181 4.17 6.07 -20.74
N LYS A 182 4.36 6.81 -19.64
CA LYS A 182 5.08 6.31 -18.47
C LYS A 182 4.33 5.18 -17.77
N ALA A 183 3.02 5.35 -17.54
CA ALA A 183 2.18 4.32 -16.95
C ALA A 183 2.11 3.06 -17.82
N GLU A 184 2.09 3.23 -19.15
CA GLU A 184 2.14 2.11 -20.10
C GLU A 184 3.48 1.36 -20.04
N LYS A 185 4.59 2.08 -19.93
CA LYS A 185 5.92 1.48 -19.73
C LYS A 185 5.98 0.71 -18.42
N TYR A 186 5.60 1.33 -17.30
CA TYR A 186 5.60 0.68 -15.98
C TYR A 186 4.73 -0.58 -15.97
N SER A 187 3.54 -0.52 -16.59
CA SER A 187 2.70 -1.72 -16.70
C SER A 187 3.36 -2.81 -17.55
N SER A 188 4.01 -2.46 -18.65
CA SER A 188 4.71 -3.44 -19.49
C SER A 188 5.89 -4.08 -18.75
N ASP A 189 6.67 -3.28 -18.02
CA ASP A 189 7.79 -3.76 -17.20
C ASP A 189 7.32 -4.67 -16.05
N ALA A 190 6.19 -4.33 -15.42
CA ALA A 190 5.56 -5.16 -14.39
C ALA A 190 5.05 -6.48 -14.95
N MET A 191 4.40 -6.47 -16.11
CA MET A 191 3.93 -7.69 -16.78
C MET A 191 5.12 -8.57 -17.17
N ALA A 192 6.21 -8.00 -17.68
CA ALA A 192 7.42 -8.74 -17.99
C ALA A 192 8.07 -9.36 -16.73
N LEU A 193 8.09 -8.63 -15.62
CA LEU A 193 8.56 -9.16 -14.33
C LEU A 193 7.70 -10.33 -13.85
N LEU A 194 6.37 -10.21 -13.97
CA LEU A 194 5.44 -11.27 -13.60
C LEU A 194 5.66 -12.54 -14.44
N GLU A 195 5.84 -12.40 -15.75
CA GLU A 195 6.13 -13.54 -16.63
C GLU A 195 7.48 -14.21 -16.31
N LYS A 196 8.53 -13.41 -16.06
CA LYS A 196 9.82 -13.95 -15.60
C LYS A 196 9.69 -14.67 -14.26
N ALA A 197 8.89 -14.15 -13.34
CA ALA A 197 8.63 -14.78 -12.05
C ALA A 197 7.87 -16.11 -12.19
N LYS A 198 6.88 -16.18 -13.09
CA LYS A 198 6.19 -17.44 -13.43
C LYS A 198 7.15 -18.47 -14.03
N ALA A 199 8.07 -18.03 -14.87
CA ALA A 199 9.10 -18.87 -15.47
C ALA A 199 10.23 -19.26 -14.50
N GLY A 200 10.23 -18.75 -13.26
CA GLY A 200 11.28 -18.98 -12.28
C GLY A 200 12.60 -18.25 -12.56
N THR A 201 12.62 -17.32 -13.52
CA THR A 201 13.81 -16.57 -13.95
C THR A 201 13.94 -15.19 -13.29
N ALA A 202 12.93 -14.79 -12.51
CA ALA A 202 12.98 -13.62 -11.63
C ALA A 202 12.26 -13.92 -10.31
N ARG A 203 12.54 -13.12 -9.28
CA ARG A 203 11.85 -13.23 -7.98
C ARG A 203 10.94 -12.02 -7.78
N LEU A 204 9.67 -12.29 -7.49
CA LEU A 204 8.81 -11.28 -6.85
C LEU A 204 9.18 -11.25 -5.38
N TYR A 205 10.08 -10.34 -5.01
CA TYR A 205 10.63 -10.34 -3.66
C TYR A 205 9.54 -10.22 -2.61
N PHE A 206 8.52 -9.37 -2.75
CA PHE A 206 7.45 -9.28 -1.74
C PHE A 206 6.40 -10.38 -1.78
N TYR A 207 6.51 -11.30 -2.71
CA TYR A 207 5.60 -12.43 -2.83
C TYR A 207 6.14 -13.63 -2.05
N GLU A 208 5.28 -14.23 -1.23
CA GLU A 208 5.50 -15.51 -0.55
C GLU A 208 4.31 -16.41 -0.87
N LYS A 209 4.59 -17.66 -1.24
CA LYS A 209 3.58 -18.63 -1.70
C LYS A 209 2.59 -18.97 -0.59
#